data_AF-A0A3D4BGM5-F1
#
_entry.id   AF-A0A3D4BGM5-F1
#
_cell.length_a   1.000
_cell.length_b   1.000
_cell.length_c   1.000
_cell.angle_alpha   90.00
_cell.angle_beta   90.00
_cell.angle_gamma   90.00
#
_symmetry.space_group_name_H-M   'P 1'
#
loop_
_entity.id
_entity.type
_entity.pdbx_description
1 polymer ?
#
loop_
_entity_poly.entity_id
_entity_poly.type
_entity_poly.pdbx_seq_one_letter_code
_entity_poly.pdbx_strand_id
1 'polypeptide(L)'
;MDTKLTLKLDKEVIEKAKEYAAKQKVSLSWLFENYLKAITSNNKEETEETEISDFVKSISLKNGGIPSDFDYKKDRQDYLINKYNSL
;
A
#
# COMPACT_ATOMS: atom_id res chain seq x y z
N MET A 1 12.41 -8.42 18.86
CA MET A 1 12.34 -8.12 20.31
C MET A 1 11.57 -6.84 20.46
N ASP A 2 10.58 -6.80 21.34
CA ASP A 2 9.70 -5.63 21.48
C ASP A 2 10.24 -4.74 22.60
N THR A 3 10.29 -3.43 22.34
CA THR A 3 10.74 -2.43 23.31
C THR A 3 9.72 -1.30 23.40
N LYS A 4 9.68 -0.60 24.56
CA LYS A 4 8.76 0.53 24.75
C LYS A 4 9.47 1.83 24.43
N LEU A 5 8.89 2.62 23.52
CA LEU A 5 9.31 3.98 23.22
C LEU A 5 8.39 4.98 23.96
N THR A 6 8.96 5.81 24.83
CA THR A 6 8.22 6.88 25.52
C THR A 6 8.66 8.23 24.98
N LEU A 7 7.72 8.99 24.43
CA LEU A 7 7.98 10.32 23.84
C LEU A 7 7.21 11.40 24.59
N LYS A 8 7.82 12.57 24.74
CA LYS A 8 7.14 13.78 25.20
C LYS A 8 6.66 14.57 23.99
N LEU A 9 5.35 14.75 23.88
CA LEU A 9 4.68 15.42 22.77
C LEU A 9 3.70 16.44 23.33
N ASP A 10 3.31 17.40 22.50
CA ASP A 10 2.21 18.30 22.83
C ASP A 10 0.91 17.52 23.03
N LYS A 11 0.14 17.88 24.06
CA LYS A 11 -1.16 17.27 24.37
C LYS A 11 -2.14 17.43 23.21
N GLU A 12 -2.16 18.58 22.54
CA GLU A 12 -3.07 18.80 21.41
C GLU A 12 -2.76 17.88 20.23
N VAL A 13 -1.48 17.60 20.00
CA VAL A 13 -1.03 16.68 18.95
C VAL A 13 -1.46 15.25 19.27
N ILE A 14 -1.33 14.84 20.54
CA ILE A 14 -1.77 13.51 20.99
C ILE A 14 -3.27 13.32 20.76
N GLU A 15 -4.10 14.31 21.09
CA GLU A 15 -5.55 14.19 20.94
C GLU A 15 -5.97 14.13 19.45
N LYS A 16 -5.42 14.99 18.59
CA LYS A 16 -5.66 14.93 17.14
C LYS A 16 -5.25 13.58 16.54
N ALA A 17 -4.12 13.03 17.00
CA ALA A 17 -3.64 11.74 16.54
C ALA A 17 -4.54 10.57 17.00
N LYS A 18 -5.10 10.63 18.21
CA LYS A 18 -6.09 9.65 18.70
C LYS A 18 -7.37 9.67 17.87
N GLU A 19 -7.90 10.86 17.59
CA GLU A 19 -9.11 11.01 16.76
C GLU A 19 -8.90 10.43 15.37
N TYR A 20 -7.76 10.73 14.75
CA TYR A 20 -7.39 10.18 13.46
C TYR A 20 -7.30 8.64 13.50
N ALA A 21 -6.58 8.08 14.47
CA ALA A 21 -6.40 6.64 14.61
C ALA A 21 -7.76 5.92 14.81
N ALA A 22 -8.65 6.49 15.64
CA ALA A 22 -9.99 5.97 15.86
C ALA A 22 -10.84 5.99 14.57
N LYS A 23 -10.78 7.09 13.79
CA LYS A 23 -11.47 7.20 12.50
C LYS A 23 -10.99 6.15 11.50
N GLN A 24 -9.69 5.83 11.51
CA GLN A 24 -9.09 4.79 10.67
C GLN A 24 -9.21 3.38 11.25
N LYS A 25 -9.84 3.22 12.44
CA LYS A 25 -9.98 1.95 13.16
C LYS A 25 -8.64 1.25 13.46
N VAL A 26 -7.60 2.04 13.75
CA VAL A 26 -6.26 1.56 14.12
C VAL A 26 -5.83 2.13 15.46
N SER A 27 -4.82 1.52 16.09
CA SER A 27 -4.22 2.05 17.31
C SER A 27 -3.14 3.10 17.01
N LEU A 28 -2.89 4.00 17.96
CA LEU A 28 -1.78 4.95 17.88
C LEU A 28 -0.43 4.23 17.72
N SER A 29 -0.19 3.16 18.49
CA SER A 29 1.03 2.38 18.39
C SER A 29 1.22 1.79 17.00
N TRP A 30 0.15 1.24 16.39
CA TRP A 30 0.19 0.72 15.03
C TRP A 30 0.52 1.84 14.03
N LEU A 31 -0.13 3.00 14.14
CA LEU A 31 0.12 4.14 13.25
C LEU A 31 1.58 4.61 13.34
N PHE A 32 2.09 4.79 14.56
CA PHE A 32 3.45 5.25 14.80
C PHE A 32 4.49 4.24 14.33
N GLU A 33 4.30 2.95 14.63
CA GLU A 33 5.22 1.90 14.22
C GLU A 33 5.30 1.77 12.69
N ASN A 34 4.15 1.84 12.00
CA ASN A 34 4.13 1.79 10.54
C ASN A 34 4.75 3.04 9.90
N TYR A 35 4.54 4.22 10.48
CA TYR A 35 5.21 5.43 10.02
C TYR A 35 6.73 5.32 10.17
N LEU A 36 7.21 4.87 11.33
CA LEU A 36 8.64 4.66 11.58
C LEU A 36 9.23 3.62 10.62
N LYS A 37 8.52 2.51 10.36
CA LYS A 37 8.92 1.52 9.34
C LYS A 37 9.06 2.19 7.97
N ALA A 38 8.03 2.91 7.51
CA ALA A 38 8.03 3.55 6.20
C ALA A 38 9.22 4.50 5.97
N ILE A 39 9.64 5.26 7.00
CA ILE A 39 10.76 6.22 6.86
C ILE A 39 12.14 5.60 7.13
N THR A 40 12.20 4.43 7.79
CA THR A 40 13.47 3.74 8.10
C THR A 40 13.78 2.59 7.15
N SER A 41 12.79 2.12 6.40
CA SER A 41 12.94 1.04 5.42
C SER A 41 13.96 1.35 4.31
N ASN A 42 14.20 2.62 3.99
CA ASN A 42 15.11 3.02 2.91
C ASN A 42 16.59 3.08 3.31
N ASN A 43 16.94 2.77 4.56
CA ASN A 43 18.34 2.66 4.99
C ASN A 43 18.90 1.23 4.89
N LYS A 44 18.14 0.29 4.33
CA LYS A 44 18.70 -0.94 3.79
C LYS A 44 19.06 -0.66 2.34
N GLU A 45 20.34 -0.85 2.06
CA GLU A 45 21.04 -0.75 0.79
C GLU A 45 20.18 -1.09 -0.44
N GLU A 46 20.46 -0.37 -1.53
CA GLU A 46 19.76 -0.26 -2.81
C GLU A 46 19.57 -1.57 -3.63
N THR A 47 19.40 -2.75 -3.03
CA THR A 47 19.50 -4.02 -3.77
C THR A 47 18.46 -5.08 -3.45
N GLU A 48 17.28 -4.72 -2.94
CA GLU A 48 16.16 -5.67 -2.92
C GLU A 48 15.04 -5.09 -3.76
N GLU A 49 14.95 -5.55 -5.01
CA GLU A 49 13.74 -5.51 -5.81
C GLU A 49 12.58 -5.80 -4.87
N THR A 50 11.66 -4.84 -4.71
CA THR A 50 10.52 -4.97 -3.79
C THR A 50 9.86 -6.32 -4.02
N GLU A 51 10.04 -7.29 -3.11
CA GLU A 51 9.46 -8.61 -3.26
C GLU A 51 7.94 -8.47 -3.21
N ILE A 52 7.32 -8.48 -4.37
CA ILE A 52 5.86 -8.51 -4.49
C ILE A 52 5.41 -9.80 -3.82
N SER A 53 4.61 -9.68 -2.75
CA SER A 53 4.03 -10.81 -2.03
C SER A 53 3.41 -11.82 -3.01
N ASP A 54 3.60 -13.12 -2.76
CA ASP A 54 3.04 -14.20 -3.58
C ASP A 54 1.52 -14.09 -3.76
N PHE A 55 0.82 -13.52 -2.76
CA PHE A 55 -0.59 -13.21 -2.88
C PHE A 55 -0.87 -12.15 -3.97
N VAL A 56 -0.09 -11.07 -3.99
CA VAL A 56 -0.23 -9.99 -4.99
C VAL A 56 0.18 -10.48 -6.39
N LYS A 57 1.21 -11.33 -6.48
CA LYS A 57 1.56 -12.04 -7.72
C LYS A 57 0.42 -12.94 -8.19
N SER A 58 -0.22 -13.69 -7.29
CA SER A 58 -1.35 -14.58 -7.63
C SER A 58 -2.58 -13.83 -8.15
N ILE A 59 -2.82 -12.61 -7.67
CA ILE A 59 -3.89 -11.74 -8.17
C ILE A 59 -3.55 -11.21 -9.56
N SER A 60 -2.30 -10.77 -9.75
CA SER A 60 -1.86 -10.12 -10.99
C SER A 60 -1.61 -11.09 -12.14
N LEU A 61 -1.18 -12.32 -11.85
CA LEU A 61 -0.81 -13.35 -12.84
C LEU A 61 -1.85 -14.47 -13.03
N LYS A 62 -3.05 -14.33 -12.46
CA LYS A 62 -4.08 -15.38 -12.46
C LYS A 62 -4.46 -15.91 -13.87
N ASN A 63 -4.04 -15.24 -14.94
CA ASN A 63 -4.30 -15.59 -16.34
C ASN A 63 -3.05 -15.83 -17.23
N GLY A 64 -1.90 -16.20 -16.67
CA GLY A 64 -0.77 -16.68 -17.48
C GLY A 64 0.24 -15.61 -17.91
N GLY A 65 0.38 -14.55 -17.10
CA GLY A 65 1.28 -13.44 -17.40
C GLY A 65 0.73 -12.50 -18.48
N ILE A 66 1.33 -11.32 -18.59
CA ILE A 66 0.99 -10.34 -19.62
C ILE A 66 1.87 -10.66 -20.83
N PRO A 67 1.29 -10.91 -22.03
CA PRO A 67 2.06 -11.08 -23.25
C PRO A 67 3.01 -9.90 -23.48
N SER A 68 4.20 -10.16 -24.05
CA SER A 68 5.19 -9.10 -24.30
C SER A 68 4.70 -8.02 -25.29
N ASP A 69 3.67 -8.33 -26.06
CA ASP A 69 2.99 -7.47 -27.03
C ASP A 69 1.65 -6.91 -26.53
N PHE A 70 1.36 -7.02 -25.23
CA PHE A 70 0.10 -6.55 -24.66
C PHE A 70 -0.03 -5.02 -24.72
N ASP A 71 -0.93 -4.53 -25.58
CA ASP A 71 -1.27 -3.12 -25.67
C ASP A 71 -2.46 -2.77 -24.76
N TYR A 72 -2.14 -2.35 -23.54
CA TYR A 72 -3.14 -1.95 -22.55
C TYR A 72 -4.09 -0.84 -23.04
N LYS A 73 -3.64 0.02 -23.96
CA LYS A 73 -4.47 1.14 -24.45
C LYS A 73 -5.57 0.61 -25.35
N LYS A 74 -5.21 -0.32 -26.24
CA LYS A 74 -6.15 -0.96 -27.17
C LYS A 74 -7.19 -1.79 -26.42
N ASP A 75 -6.75 -2.64 -25.50
CA ASP A 75 -7.65 -3.49 -24.70
C ASP A 75 -8.65 -2.66 -23.87
N ARG A 76 -8.18 -1.56 -23.29
CA ARG A 76 -9.04 -0.61 -22.57
C ARG A 76 -10.05 0.06 -23.50
N GLN A 77 -9.63 0.45 -24.70
CA GLN A 77 -10.52 1.05 -25.69
C GLN A 77 -11.60 0.06 -26.12
N ASP A 78 -11.22 -1.18 -26.45
CA ASP A 78 -12.15 -2.25 -26.86
C ASP A 78 -13.14 -2.60 -25.74
N TYR A 79 -12.70 -2.64 -24.48
CA TYR A 79 -13.58 -2.80 -23.33
C TYR A 79 -14.63 -1.67 -23.22
N LEU A 80 -14.20 -0.41 -23.37
CA LEU A 80 -15.11 0.74 -23.29
C LEU A 80 -16.10 0.73 -24.46
N ILE A 81 -15.63 0.44 -25.67
CA ILE A 81 -16.48 0.29 -26.87
C ILE A 81 -17.54 -0.78 -26.60
N ASN A 82 -17.15 -1.98 -26.15
CA ASN A 82 -18.09 -3.06 -25.87
C ASN A 82 -19.08 -2.70 -24.75
N LYS A 83 -18.61 -2.06 -23.67
CA LYS A 83 -19.46 -1.68 -22.53
C LYS A 83 -20.53 -0.66 -22.91
N TYR A 84 -20.19 0.29 -23.78
CA TYR A 84 -21.09 1.40 -24.13
C TYR A 84 -21.83 1.21 -25.46
N ASN A 85 -21.39 0.27 -26.31
CA ASN A 85 -22.08 -0.09 -27.55
C ASN A 85 -22.96 -1.35 -27.43
N SER A 86 -23.00 -2.02 -26.27
CA SER A 86 -23.95 -3.10 -25.99
C SER A 86 -25.29 -2.60 -25.40
N LEU A 87 -25.63 -1.34 -25.65
CA LEU A 87 -26.93 -0.69 -25.38
C LEU A 87 -27.63 -0.44 -26.70
#